data_AF-A0A959YQS0-F1
#
_entry.id   AF-A0A959YQS0-F1
#
_cell.length_a   1.000
_cell.length_b   1.000
_cell.length_c   1.000
_cell.angle_alpha   90.00
_cell.angle_beta   90.00
_cell.angle_gamma   90.00
#
_symmetry.space_group_name_H-M   'P 1'
#
loop_
_entity.id
_entity.type
_entity.pdbx_description
1 polymer ?
#
loop_
_entity_poly.entity_id
_entity_poly.type
_entity_poly.pdbx_seq_one_letter_code
_entity_poly.pdbx_strand_id
1 'polypeptide(L)'
;MEEFEKKEQENDQERDSNQHDSQRHEIFSETVRAGKRTYFFDVKSTRAGEYYLTITESKRRFNNDQGKFFYEKHKLFLYKEDFEKFSEGLNSAIEFIQSGQPHDPKSESAAAEKDPHTDVEFDDLGSETSDISVERDDDTKNTD
;
A
#
# COMPACT_ATOMS: atom_id res chain seq x y z
N MET A 1 36.12 4.00 -14.61
CA MET A 1 35.38 4.96 -15.44
C MET A 1 34.56 4.21 -16.48
N GLU A 2 35.20 3.36 -17.28
CA GLU A 2 34.53 2.44 -18.22
C GLU A 2 33.56 1.45 -17.55
N GLU A 3 33.88 0.97 -16.35
CA GLU A 3 33.03 0.04 -15.58
C GLU A 3 31.75 0.71 -15.03
N PHE A 4 31.75 2.03 -14.88
CA PHE A 4 30.59 2.83 -14.46
C PHE A 4 29.65 3.09 -15.65
N GLU A 5 30.20 3.39 -16.82
CA GLU A 5 29.44 3.59 -18.06
C GLU A 5 28.76 2.29 -18.53
N LYS A 6 29.43 1.14 -18.34
CA LYS A 6 28.86 -0.17 -18.67
C LYS A 6 27.64 -0.52 -17.80
N LYS A 7 27.67 -0.11 -16.52
CA LYS A 7 26.58 -0.33 -15.56
C LYS A 7 25.38 0.59 -15.80
N GLU A 8 25.58 1.77 -16.38
CA GLU A 8 24.48 2.64 -16.85
C GLU A 8 23.84 2.10 -18.14
N GLN A 9 24.65 1.60 -19.08
CA GLN A 9 24.14 1.04 -20.35
C GLN A 9 23.32 -0.24 -20.17
N GLU A 10 23.70 -1.14 -19.25
CA GLU A 10 22.91 -2.33 -18.92
C GLU A 10 21.57 -1.97 -18.24
N ASN A 11 21.55 -0.93 -17.40
CA ASN A 11 20.36 -0.48 -16.68
C ASN A 11 19.34 0.25 -17.59
N ASP A 12 19.79 0.85 -18.69
CA ASP A 12 18.89 1.45 -19.69
C ASP A 12 18.31 0.40 -20.66
N GLN A 13 19.06 -0.67 -21.01
CA GLN A 13 18.55 -1.78 -21.83
C GLN A 13 17.49 -2.64 -21.10
N GLU A 14 17.59 -2.80 -19.78
CA GLU A 14 16.56 -3.49 -18.97
C GLU A 14 15.25 -2.68 -18.81
N ARG A 15 15.30 -1.36 -18.94
CA ARG A 15 14.10 -0.50 -18.86
C ARG A 15 13.25 -0.55 -20.13
N ASP A 16 13.90 -0.57 -21.29
CA ASP A 16 13.23 -0.55 -22.59
C ASP A 16 12.55 -1.89 -22.92
N SER A 17 13.17 -3.01 -22.53
CA SER A 17 12.62 -4.36 -22.72
C SER A 17 11.38 -4.62 -21.85
N ASN A 18 11.39 -4.17 -20.60
CA ASN A 18 10.21 -4.22 -19.71
C ASN A 18 9.04 -3.36 -20.21
N GLN A 19 9.32 -2.27 -20.93
CA GLN A 19 8.30 -1.39 -21.48
C GLN A 19 7.57 -2.03 -22.68
N HIS A 20 8.29 -2.80 -23.50
CA HIS A 20 7.73 -3.47 -24.67
C HIS A 20 6.79 -4.64 -24.32
N ASP A 21 7.10 -5.44 -23.29
CA ASP A 21 6.18 -6.47 -22.80
C ASP A 21 5.00 -5.87 -22.03
N SER A 22 5.20 -4.74 -21.36
CA SER A 22 4.12 -4.01 -20.68
C SER A 22 3.04 -3.51 -21.64
N GLN A 23 3.41 -3.11 -22.87
CA GLN A 23 2.46 -2.67 -23.89
C GLN A 23 1.63 -3.81 -24.49
N ARG A 24 2.15 -5.05 -24.54
CA ARG A 24 1.41 -6.19 -25.13
C ARG A 24 0.21 -6.63 -24.31
N HIS A 25 0.19 -6.31 -23.02
CA HIS A 25 -0.88 -6.70 -22.09
C HIS A 25 -1.71 -5.51 -21.60
N GLU A 26 -1.48 -4.32 -22.14
CA GLU A 26 -2.21 -3.10 -21.80
C GLU A 26 -3.47 -2.99 -22.67
N ILE A 27 -4.63 -3.06 -22.02
CA ILE A 27 -5.95 -3.09 -22.67
C ILE A 27 -6.53 -1.68 -22.73
N PHE A 28 -6.33 -0.92 -21.66
CA PHE A 28 -6.79 0.45 -21.52
C PHE A 28 -5.78 1.23 -20.68
N SER A 29 -5.55 2.49 -21.04
CA SER A 29 -4.74 3.41 -20.25
C SER A 29 -5.36 4.80 -20.27
N GLU A 30 -5.51 5.40 -19.10
CA GLU A 30 -5.96 6.78 -18.94
C GLU A 30 -4.96 7.57 -18.11
N THR A 31 -4.61 8.76 -18.60
CA THR A 31 -3.67 9.67 -17.93
C THR A 31 -4.37 10.94 -17.46
N VAL A 32 -4.30 11.23 -16.17
CA VAL A 32 -4.88 12.42 -15.56
C VAL A 32 -3.78 13.32 -15.01
N ARG A 33 -3.68 14.56 -15.52
CA ARG A 33 -2.70 15.56 -15.05
C ARG A 33 -3.33 16.50 -14.03
N ALA A 34 -2.73 16.58 -12.84
CA ALA A 34 -3.20 17.41 -11.73
C ALA A 34 -2.02 18.21 -11.12
N GLY A 35 -1.67 19.32 -11.77
CA GLY A 35 -0.58 20.20 -11.32
C GLY A 35 0.79 19.50 -11.30
N LYS A 36 1.35 19.27 -10.10
CA LYS A 36 2.64 18.57 -9.91
C LYS A 36 2.51 17.04 -9.92
N ARG A 37 1.28 16.51 -9.93
CA ARG A 37 1.00 15.07 -9.94
C ARG A 37 0.43 14.66 -11.28
N THR A 38 0.77 13.45 -11.72
CA THR A 38 0.14 12.78 -12.87
C THR A 38 -0.29 11.39 -12.42
N TYR A 39 -1.54 11.05 -12.65
CA TYR A 39 -2.12 9.74 -12.37
C TYR A 39 -2.21 8.95 -13.67
N PHE A 40 -1.89 7.67 -13.61
CA PHE A 40 -2.01 6.71 -14.70
C PHE A 40 -2.91 5.57 -14.23
N PHE A 41 -3.96 5.28 -14.98
CA PHE A 41 -4.91 4.21 -14.73
C PHE A 41 -4.79 3.20 -15.87
N ASP A 42 -4.08 2.11 -15.64
CA ASP A 42 -3.79 1.11 -16.67
C ASP A 42 -4.55 -0.19 -16.35
N VAL A 43 -5.39 -0.66 -17.28
CA VAL A 43 -6.04 -1.97 -17.20
C VAL A 43 -5.20 -2.98 -17.97
N LYS A 44 -4.84 -4.06 -17.29
CA LYS A 44 -3.97 -5.12 -17.83
C LYS A 44 -4.60 -6.49 -17.63
N SER A 45 -4.25 -7.44 -18.50
CA SER A 45 -4.63 -8.85 -18.33
C SER A 45 -3.49 -9.68 -17.74
N THR A 46 -3.81 -10.61 -16.84
CA THR A 46 -2.91 -11.70 -16.47
C THR A 46 -2.79 -12.72 -17.61
N ARG A 47 -1.87 -13.68 -17.47
CA ARG A 47 -1.75 -14.81 -18.42
C ARG A 47 -3.01 -15.68 -18.49
N ALA A 48 -3.83 -15.66 -17.43
CA ALA A 48 -5.11 -16.37 -17.37
C ALA A 48 -6.27 -15.60 -18.03
N GLY A 49 -6.03 -14.38 -18.52
CA GLY A 49 -7.04 -13.53 -19.13
C GLY A 49 -7.87 -12.71 -18.13
N GLU A 50 -7.50 -12.73 -16.84
CA GLU A 50 -8.18 -11.91 -15.83
C GLU A 50 -7.65 -10.48 -15.83
N TYR A 51 -8.54 -9.51 -15.64
CA TYR A 51 -8.17 -8.10 -15.64
C TYR A 51 -7.82 -7.60 -14.25
N TYR A 52 -6.81 -6.74 -14.18
CA TYR A 52 -6.42 -6.01 -12.99
C TYR A 52 -6.08 -4.57 -13.35
N LEU A 53 -6.23 -3.67 -12.38
CA LEU A 53 -5.96 -2.25 -12.52
C LEU A 53 -4.62 -1.91 -11.88
N THR A 54 -3.78 -1.16 -12.60
CA THR A 54 -2.59 -0.52 -12.04
C THR A 54 -2.85 0.97 -11.94
N ILE A 55 -2.85 1.51 -10.73
CA ILE A 55 -2.95 2.96 -10.49
C ILE A 55 -1.56 3.46 -10.13
N THR A 56 -1.00 4.35 -10.94
CA THR A 56 0.30 4.97 -10.66
C THR A 56 0.15 6.46 -10.47
N GLU A 57 0.60 6.97 -9.32
CA GLU A 57 0.85 8.39 -9.13
C GLU A 57 2.31 8.72 -9.40
N SER A 58 2.59 9.72 -10.24
CA SER A 58 3.91 10.32 -10.41
C SER A 58 3.89 11.77 -9.93
N LYS A 59 4.65 12.07 -8.89
CA LYS A 59 4.77 13.40 -8.30
C LYS A 59 6.12 14.02 -8.60
N ARG A 60 6.12 15.18 -9.23
CA ARG A 60 7.35 15.96 -9.46
C ARG A 60 7.82 16.58 -8.14
N ARG A 61 9.02 16.19 -7.70
CA ARG A 61 9.73 16.70 -6.52
C ARG A 61 10.99 17.43 -6.94
N PHE A 62 11.43 18.34 -6.09
CA PHE A 62 12.70 19.03 -6.21
C PHE A 62 13.60 18.56 -5.07
N ASN A 63 14.79 18.08 -5.40
CA ASN A 63 15.81 17.73 -4.43
C ASN A 63 16.66 18.99 -4.18
N ASN A 64 16.55 19.57 -2.98
CA ASN A 64 17.28 20.78 -2.60
C ASN A 64 18.80 20.56 -2.55
N ASP A 65 19.23 19.36 -2.17
CA ASP A 65 20.66 19.06 -1.95
C ASP A 65 21.40 18.88 -3.29
N GLN A 66 20.70 18.36 -4.29
CA GLN A 66 21.27 18.11 -5.62
C GLN A 66 20.81 19.13 -6.68
N GLY A 67 19.93 20.06 -6.33
CA GLY A 67 19.35 21.05 -7.25
C GLY A 67 18.59 20.45 -8.45
N LYS A 68 18.18 19.18 -8.36
CA LYS A 68 17.60 18.42 -9.47
C LYS A 68 16.14 18.06 -9.19
N PHE A 69 15.34 18.04 -10.25
CA PHE A 69 13.98 17.49 -10.18
C PHE A 69 14.01 15.98 -10.33
N PHE A 70 13.16 15.29 -9.57
CA PHE A 70 12.92 13.87 -9.70
C PHE A 70 11.41 13.57 -9.60
N TYR A 71 11.02 12.37 -10.00
CA TYR A 71 9.63 11.93 -9.93
C TYR A 71 9.50 10.82 -8.91
N GLU A 72 8.72 11.09 -7.86
CA GLU A 72 8.33 10.12 -6.85
C GLU A 72 7.12 9.34 -7.41
N LYS A 73 7.24 8.01 -7.50
CA LYS A 73 6.18 7.15 -8.05
C LYS A 73 5.56 6.32 -6.93
N HIS A 74 4.24 6.38 -6.81
CA HIS A 74 3.45 5.45 -6.00
C HIS A 74 2.64 4.56 -6.92
N LYS A 75 2.73 3.25 -6.76
CA LYS A 75 2.02 2.28 -7.60
C LYS A 75 1.16 1.37 -6.74
N LEU A 76 -0.11 1.26 -7.10
CA LEU A 76 -1.09 0.36 -6.52
C LEU A 76 -1.53 -0.65 -7.58
N PHE A 77 -1.64 -1.90 -7.18
CA PHE A 77 -2.28 -2.95 -7.97
C PHE A 77 -3.62 -3.27 -7.30
N LEU A 78 -4.67 -3.31 -8.10
CA LEU A 78 -6.01 -3.66 -7.65
C LEU A 78 -6.51 -4.82 -8.50
N TYR A 79 -6.89 -5.91 -7.85
CA TYR A 79 -7.41 -7.10 -8.49
C TYR A 79 -8.94 -7.11 -8.47
N LYS A 80 -9.53 -7.95 -9.32
CA LYS A 80 -10.97 -7.94 -9.62
C LYS A 80 -11.83 -8.17 -8.36
N GLU A 81 -11.38 -9.02 -7.46
CA GLU A 81 -12.02 -9.35 -6.19
C GLU A 81 -12.20 -8.14 -5.26
N ASP A 82 -11.34 -7.12 -5.41
CA ASP A 82 -11.31 -5.95 -4.54
C ASP A 82 -11.99 -4.72 -5.17
N PHE A 83 -12.40 -4.78 -6.45
CA PHE A 83 -12.92 -3.61 -7.18
C PHE A 83 -14.10 -2.94 -6.50
N GLU A 84 -15.08 -3.74 -6.08
CA GLU A 84 -16.30 -3.24 -5.46
C GLU A 84 -15.99 -2.50 -4.15
N LYS A 85 -15.39 -3.20 -3.18
CA LYS A 85 -15.02 -2.65 -1.87
C LYS A 85 -14.09 -1.43 -1.98
N PHE A 86 -13.12 -1.48 -2.89
CA PHE A 86 -12.21 -0.35 -3.11
C PHE A 86 -12.93 0.86 -3.68
N SER A 87 -13.82 0.66 -4.67
CA SER A 87 -14.58 1.76 -5.29
C SER A 87 -15.54 2.43 -4.31
N GLU A 88 -16.23 1.64 -3.48
CA GLU A 88 -17.11 2.15 -2.42
C GLU A 88 -16.33 2.98 -1.39
N GLY A 89 -15.21 2.44 -0.89
CA GLY A 89 -14.36 3.15 0.07
C GLY A 89 -13.77 4.44 -0.51
N LEU A 90 -13.35 4.42 -1.78
CA LEU A 90 -12.83 5.60 -2.46
C LEU A 90 -13.92 6.67 -2.66
N ASN A 91 -15.09 6.28 -3.15
CA ASN A 91 -16.21 7.21 -3.37
C ASN A 91 -16.68 7.81 -2.05
N SER A 92 -16.87 7.00 -1.01
CA SER A 92 -17.26 7.48 0.32
C SER A 92 -16.25 8.49 0.89
N ALA A 93 -14.94 8.23 0.74
CA ALA A 93 -13.91 9.17 1.17
C ALA A 93 -13.94 10.49 0.37
N ILE A 94 -14.18 10.42 -0.94
CA ILE A 94 -14.32 11.62 -1.79
C ILE A 94 -15.55 12.43 -1.39
N GLU A 95 -16.69 11.78 -1.21
CA GLU A 95 -17.94 12.41 -0.79
C GLU A 95 -17.82 13.06 0.57
N PHE A 96 -17.15 12.41 1.53
CA PHE A 96 -16.84 12.99 2.83
C PHE A 96 -16.05 14.30 2.71
N ILE A 97 -15.03 14.33 1.84
CA ILE A 97 -14.22 15.54 1.59
C ILE A 97 -15.05 16.65 0.94
N GLN A 98 -15.97 16.30 0.03
CA GLN A 98 -16.80 17.28 -0.69
C GLN A 98 -17.94 17.85 0.16
N SER A 99 -18.58 17.02 0.98
CA SER A 99 -19.75 17.40 1.79
C SER A 99 -19.37 18.05 3.13
N GLY A 100 -18.16 17.79 3.65
CA GLY A 100 -17.69 18.31 4.92
C GLY A 100 -18.39 17.71 6.16
N GLN A 101 -19.15 16.62 6.01
CA GLN A 101 -19.80 15.88 7.11
C GLN A 101 -19.50 14.37 7.04
N PRO A 102 -19.44 13.67 8.18
CA PRO A 102 -19.26 12.21 8.24
C PRO A 102 -20.37 11.48 7.50
N HIS A 103 -19.99 10.71 6.47
CA HIS A 103 -20.87 9.72 5.85
C HIS A 103 -21.00 8.54 6.81
N ASP A 104 -22.14 8.42 7.51
CA ASP A 104 -22.45 7.26 8.33
C ASP A 104 -22.81 6.06 7.43
N PRO A 105 -22.00 4.99 7.35
CA PRO A 105 -22.28 3.84 6.51
C PRO A 105 -23.40 2.93 7.05
N LYS A 106 -24.34 3.46 7.86
CA LYS A 106 -25.37 2.69 8.57
C LYS A 106 -26.81 2.97 8.17
N SER A 107 -27.07 3.61 7.02
CA SER A 107 -28.45 3.95 6.63
C SER A 107 -29.16 2.97 5.71
N GLU A 108 -28.51 1.94 5.14
CA GLU A 108 -29.19 1.01 4.20
C GLU A 108 -28.72 -0.44 4.34
N SER A 109 -29.02 -1.09 5.48
CA SER A 109 -29.18 -2.55 5.53
C SER A 109 -29.93 -2.98 6.80
N ALA A 110 -31.19 -2.56 6.91
CA ALA A 110 -32.14 -3.16 7.83
C ALA A 110 -32.95 -4.25 7.10
N ALA A 111 -32.29 -5.36 6.74
CA ALA A 111 -32.93 -6.65 6.47
C ALA A 111 -31.90 -7.78 6.56
N ALA A 112 -31.94 -8.50 7.70
CA ALA A 112 -31.74 -9.95 7.92
C ALA A 112 -30.62 -10.69 7.14
N GLU A 113 -29.72 -11.48 7.74
CA GLU A 113 -29.89 -12.46 8.81
C GLU A 113 -28.60 -12.64 9.64
N LYS A 114 -28.77 -12.98 10.93
CA LYS A 114 -27.71 -13.34 11.87
C LYS A 114 -27.40 -14.83 11.76
N ASP A 115 -26.16 -15.18 11.46
CA ASP A 115 -25.64 -16.53 11.72
C ASP A 115 -25.24 -16.62 13.23
N PRO A 116 -25.69 -17.65 13.99
CA PRO A 116 -25.56 -17.67 15.45
C PRO A 116 -24.30 -18.40 15.96
N HIS A 117 -23.25 -18.56 15.15
CA HIS A 117 -22.11 -19.36 15.57
C HIS A 117 -20.75 -18.78 15.15
N THR A 118 -20.25 -17.85 15.95
CA THR A 118 -18.86 -17.84 16.45
C THR A 118 -18.69 -16.61 17.35
N ASP A 119 -19.09 -16.74 18.61
CA ASP A 119 -18.64 -15.84 19.67
C ASP A 119 -17.87 -16.71 20.65
N VAL A 120 -16.54 -16.76 20.46
CA VAL A 120 -15.61 -17.31 21.43
C VAL A 120 -14.88 -16.14 22.04
N GLU A 121 -15.45 -15.61 23.11
CA GLU A 121 -14.80 -14.66 24.00
C GLU A 121 -13.61 -15.35 24.67
N PHE A 122 -12.41 -14.81 24.44
CA PHE A 122 -11.16 -15.30 25.02
C PHE A 122 -10.75 -14.35 26.16
N ASP A 123 -11.52 -14.35 27.26
CA ASP A 123 -11.25 -13.53 28.45
C ASP A 123 -11.11 -14.34 29.75
N ASP A 124 -11.05 -15.67 29.67
CA ASP A 124 -10.91 -16.54 30.86
C ASP A 124 -9.58 -17.30 30.88
N LEU A 125 -8.47 -16.57 31.11
CA LEU A 125 -7.27 -17.14 31.72
C LEU A 125 -6.65 -16.14 32.70
N GLY A 126 -7.26 -16.05 33.88
CA GLY A 126 -6.70 -15.40 35.04
C GLY A 126 -5.38 -16.04 35.50
N SER A 127 -4.39 -15.20 35.80
CA SER A 127 -3.82 -15.01 37.15
C SER A 127 -4.04 -16.22 38.10
N GLU A 128 -3.05 -16.91 38.66
CA GLU A 128 -2.02 -16.36 39.56
C GLU A 128 -1.08 -17.46 40.12
N THR A 129 0.12 -17.02 40.53
CA THR A 129 1.03 -17.57 41.57
C THR A 129 1.78 -18.90 41.38
N SER A 130 3.12 -18.83 41.45
CA SER A 130 3.86 -19.32 42.62
C SER A 130 5.37 -19.03 42.52
N ASP A 131 5.82 -18.23 43.50
CA ASP A 131 7.10 -18.29 44.21
C ASP A 131 8.35 -18.86 43.51
N ILE A 132 9.35 -18.00 43.31
CA ILE A 132 10.74 -18.35 43.61
C ILE A 132 11.49 -17.10 44.06
N SER A 133 11.73 -17.06 45.37
CA SER A 133 12.73 -16.25 46.05
C SER A 133 14.13 -16.77 45.74
N VAL A 134 15.04 -15.91 45.28
CA VAL A 134 16.49 -16.15 45.33
C VAL A 134 17.20 -14.87 45.77
N GLU A 135 18.24 -15.10 46.56
CA GLU A 135 18.75 -14.28 47.64
C GLU A 135 19.61 -13.09 47.22
N ARG A 136 19.81 -12.20 48.19
CA ARG A 136 20.87 -11.21 48.22
C ARG A 136 22.21 -11.93 48.28
N ASP A 137 23.17 -11.47 47.48
CA ASP A 137 24.57 -11.44 47.91
C ASP A 137 25.12 -10.02 47.70
N ASP A 138 25.45 -9.42 48.83
CA ASP A 138 26.32 -8.27 49.00
C ASP A 138 27.75 -8.77 48.75
N ASP A 139 28.49 -8.14 47.84
CA ASP A 139 29.94 -8.13 48.00
C ASP A 139 30.53 -6.81 47.54
N THR A 140 31.32 -6.28 48.46
CA THR A 140 31.91 -4.95 48.48
C THR A 140 33.33 -4.98 47.93
N LYS A 141 33.82 -3.77 47.60
CA LYS A 141 35.22 -3.31 47.66
C LYS A 141 36.19 -3.56 46.48
N ASN A 142 36.45 -2.45 45.78
CA ASN A 142 37.63 -1.56 45.96
C ASN A 142 38.86 -1.71 45.04
N THR A 143 39.46 -0.54 44.82
CA THR A 143 40.83 -0.18 44.35
C THR A 143 41.09 -0.30 42.85
N ASP A 144 41.70 0.68 42.17
CA ASP A 144 42.50 1.86 42.59
C ASP A 144 42.27 3.00 41.57
#